data_AF-A0A3S8VU85-F1
#
_entry.id   AF-A0A3S8VU85-F1
#
_cell.length_a   1.000
_cell.length_b   1.000
_cell.length_c   1.000
_cell.angle_alpha   90.00
_cell.angle_beta   90.00
_cell.angle_gamma   90.00
#
_symmetry.space_group_name_H-M   'P 1'
#
loop_
_entity.id
_entity.type
_entity.pdbx_description
1 polymer ?
#
loop_
_entity_poly.entity_id
_entity_poly.type
_entity_poly.pdbx_seq_one_letter_code
_entity_poly.pdbx_strand_id
1 'polypeptide(L)'
;MTERAADVPDKFATIGLTFDDVLLLPGAADMAPGEIDTASHVSRNVKVNIPLLSAAMDRVTESRMAIAMARQGGVGVLHRNLSIEDQAKKVDQVKRSESGMVADPITIRPDATLAEADALCGRFRISGVPVTDDGGRLVGIVTNRDMAFEPDRSVEVRSIMTPMPLVTGRVGISGAEAMELLRRHKIEKLPLVDDRDVLKGLITVKDFVKAEKYPNAAKDTEGRLIVGAAVGVAGDAYDRAQALVEAGADFIVVDTAHGHSRLVADMAAKIKSNAAVDVVAGNVATRDAAQALVDAGVDGIKVGVGPGSICTTRVVAGVGVPQVTAIYEAAQAARDAGVPVIGDGGLQYSGDIAKALVAGADTVMLGSLLAGCEESPGELLFINGKQFKSYRGMGSLGAMQSRGGTKSYSKDRYFQEEVKSDDQLIAEGIEGQVPYRGPLASVVHQLIGGLKQSMFYVGGRTVPEMKERGRFVRITSAGLKESHPHDIQMTTEAPNYSRKV
;
A
#
# COMPACT_ATOMS: atom_id res chain seq x y z
N MET A 1 -10.91 -27.37 8.60
CA MET A 1 -9.73 -27.62 9.46
C MET A 1 -8.94 -28.78 8.85
N THR A 2 -7.61 -28.75 8.91
CA THR A 2 -6.74 -29.92 8.66
C THR A 2 -7.27 -31.18 9.36
N GLU A 3 -7.02 -32.38 8.79
CA GLU A 3 -7.42 -33.66 9.37
C GLU A 3 -7.10 -33.67 10.88
N ARG A 4 -8.16 -33.80 11.68
CA ARG A 4 -8.05 -33.77 13.15
C ARG A 4 -7.10 -34.89 13.55
N ALA A 5 -6.15 -34.59 14.45
CA ALA A 5 -5.47 -35.66 15.17
C ALA A 5 -6.56 -36.54 15.79
N ALA A 6 -6.50 -37.86 15.59
CA ALA A 6 -7.59 -38.81 15.79
C ALA A 6 -8.22 -38.80 17.20
N ASP A 7 -7.61 -38.10 18.15
CA ASP A 7 -7.95 -38.09 19.58
C ASP A 7 -8.38 -36.69 20.12
N VAL A 8 -8.55 -35.67 19.27
CA VAL A 8 -8.98 -34.34 19.72
C VAL A 8 -10.51 -34.18 19.55
N PRO A 9 -11.28 -33.93 20.63
CA PRO A 9 -12.73 -33.73 20.52
C PRO A 9 -13.10 -32.56 19.62
N ASP A 10 -14.23 -32.63 18.92
CA ASP A 10 -14.73 -31.63 17.97
C ASP A 10 -14.74 -30.17 18.46
N LYS A 11 -14.89 -29.97 19.77
CA LYS A 11 -14.87 -28.64 20.40
C LYS A 11 -13.49 -27.99 20.38
N PHE A 12 -12.42 -28.77 20.23
CA PHE A 12 -11.03 -28.31 20.24
C PHE A 12 -10.43 -28.42 18.84
N ALA A 13 -9.98 -27.30 18.30
CA ALA A 13 -9.16 -27.33 17.09
C ALA A 13 -7.77 -27.93 17.39
N THR A 14 -7.05 -28.34 16.34
CA THR A 14 -5.63 -28.67 16.44
C THR A 14 -4.83 -27.47 16.97
N ILE A 15 -3.68 -27.74 17.60
CA ILE A 15 -2.78 -26.70 18.12
C ILE A 15 -2.42 -25.72 16.99
N GLY A 16 -2.68 -24.43 17.22
CA GLY A 16 -2.27 -23.35 16.33
C GLY A 16 -0.86 -22.86 16.64
N LEU A 17 -0.15 -22.39 15.60
CA LEU A 17 1.21 -21.91 15.66
C LEU A 17 1.29 -20.44 15.22
N THR A 18 2.13 -19.65 15.88
CA THR A 18 2.52 -18.30 15.47
C THR A 18 3.97 -18.28 14.97
N PHE A 19 4.46 -17.10 14.57
CA PHE A 19 5.81 -16.95 14.01
C PHE A 19 6.91 -17.43 14.96
N ASP A 20 6.76 -17.22 16.26
CA ASP A 20 7.72 -17.61 17.30
C ASP A 20 7.68 -19.10 17.67
N ASP A 21 6.69 -19.85 17.19
CA ASP A 21 6.60 -21.30 17.42
C ASP A 21 7.32 -22.11 16.34
N VAL A 22 7.84 -21.45 15.29
CA VAL A 22 8.41 -22.11 14.12
C VAL A 22 9.70 -21.44 13.60
N LEU A 23 10.58 -22.27 13.04
CA LEU A 23 11.71 -21.85 12.20
C LEU A 23 11.58 -22.47 10.81
N LEU A 24 12.23 -21.85 9.82
CA LEU A 24 12.37 -22.43 8.49
C LEU A 24 13.56 -23.39 8.46
N LEU A 25 13.36 -24.58 7.92
CA LEU A 25 14.43 -25.52 7.66
C LEU A 25 15.27 -25.04 6.46
N PRO A 26 16.61 -24.96 6.58
CA PRO A 26 17.46 -24.71 5.44
C PRO A 26 17.33 -25.82 4.38
N GLY A 27 17.40 -25.44 3.11
CA GLY A 27 17.35 -26.33 1.96
C GLY A 27 18.57 -26.15 1.05
N ALA A 28 18.69 -27.01 0.03
CA ALA A 28 19.75 -26.87 -0.97
C ALA A 28 19.54 -25.61 -1.83
N ALA A 29 20.57 -24.78 -1.97
CA ALA A 29 20.53 -23.55 -2.76
C ALA A 29 21.66 -23.54 -3.80
N ASP A 30 21.32 -23.21 -5.03
CA ASP A 30 22.25 -23.03 -6.14
C ASP A 30 21.86 -21.77 -6.92
N MET A 31 22.09 -20.61 -6.30
CA MET A 31 21.73 -19.32 -6.88
C MET A 31 22.64 -18.21 -6.36
N ALA A 32 22.89 -17.20 -7.19
CA ALA A 32 23.54 -15.98 -6.74
C ALA A 32 22.52 -15.07 -6.01
N PRO A 33 22.94 -14.25 -5.02
CA PRO A 33 22.04 -13.33 -4.32
C PRO A 33 21.27 -12.36 -5.24
N GLY A 34 21.82 -12.04 -6.42
CA GLY A 34 21.19 -11.17 -7.42
C GLY A 34 20.07 -11.82 -8.23
N GLU A 35 19.93 -13.16 -8.18
CA GLU A 35 18.93 -13.93 -8.94
C GLU A 35 17.58 -14.04 -8.21
N ILE A 36 17.51 -13.54 -6.97
CA ILE A 36 16.31 -13.63 -6.13
C ILE A 36 15.29 -12.57 -6.54
N ASP A 37 14.14 -13.03 -7.03
CA ASP A 37 12.98 -12.23 -7.37
C ASP A 37 11.92 -12.30 -6.26
N THR A 38 11.66 -11.16 -5.64
CA THR A 38 10.66 -11.02 -4.57
C THR A 38 9.30 -10.58 -5.07
N ALA A 39 9.11 -10.42 -6.38
CA ALA A 39 7.84 -9.99 -6.95
C ALA A 39 6.71 -10.97 -6.59
N SER A 40 5.52 -10.41 -6.35
CA SER A 40 4.36 -11.17 -5.89
C SER A 40 3.06 -10.45 -6.24
N HIS A 41 1.93 -11.01 -5.82
CA HIS A 41 0.58 -10.50 -6.14
C HIS A 41 -0.18 -10.14 -4.87
N VAL A 42 -0.77 -8.94 -4.87
CA VAL A 42 -1.69 -8.46 -3.82
C VAL A 42 -3.08 -9.05 -4.04
N SER A 43 -3.47 -9.10 -5.30
CA SER A 43 -4.71 -9.66 -5.83
C SER A 43 -4.43 -10.25 -7.21
N ARG A 44 -5.43 -10.87 -7.84
CA ARG A 44 -5.28 -11.55 -9.13
C ARG A 44 -4.56 -10.72 -10.19
N ASN A 45 -4.86 -9.42 -10.29
CA ASN A 45 -4.33 -8.55 -11.34
C ASN A 45 -3.33 -7.50 -10.82
N VAL A 46 -3.16 -7.35 -9.51
CA VAL A 46 -2.24 -6.35 -8.93
C VAL A 46 -0.92 -7.00 -8.50
N LYS A 47 0.11 -6.80 -9.31
CA LYS A 47 1.49 -7.22 -9.04
C LYS A 47 2.29 -6.15 -8.29
N VAL A 48 3.10 -6.60 -7.34
CA VAL A 48 4.12 -5.81 -6.63
C VAL A 48 5.51 -6.39 -6.88
N ASN A 49 6.55 -5.57 -6.82
CA ASN A 49 7.94 -5.99 -7.00
C ASN A 49 8.58 -6.47 -5.67
N ILE A 50 7.99 -6.10 -4.53
CA ILE A 50 8.30 -6.63 -3.22
C ILE A 50 7.00 -6.98 -2.48
N PRO A 51 6.95 -8.03 -1.64
CA PRO A 51 5.70 -8.58 -1.13
C PRO A 51 5.22 -7.83 0.14
N LEU A 52 5.33 -6.50 0.16
CA LEU A 52 5.02 -5.66 1.32
C LEU A 52 3.89 -4.68 1.04
N LEU A 53 2.92 -4.65 1.95
CA LEU A 53 1.87 -3.66 2.01
C LEU A 53 1.98 -2.85 3.31
N SER A 54 1.70 -1.54 3.24
CA SER A 54 1.47 -0.74 4.44
C SER A 54 -0.01 -0.76 4.85
N ALA A 55 -0.27 -1.00 6.14
CA ALA A 55 -1.62 -1.23 6.65
C ALA A 55 -2.55 -0.02 6.52
N ALA A 56 -3.84 -0.28 6.32
CA ALA A 56 -4.91 0.71 6.18
C ALA A 56 -5.28 1.37 7.53
N MET A 57 -4.32 2.08 8.12
CA MET A 57 -4.44 2.69 9.44
C MET A 57 -4.05 4.16 9.40
N ASP A 58 -4.76 4.98 10.18
CA ASP A 58 -4.59 6.44 10.23
C ASP A 58 -3.26 6.92 10.82
N ARG A 59 -2.50 6.04 11.46
CA ARG A 59 -1.12 6.27 11.90
C ARG A 59 -0.06 5.53 11.08
N VAL A 60 -0.45 4.92 9.95
CA VAL A 60 0.46 4.18 9.06
C VAL A 60 0.44 4.71 7.63
N THR A 61 -0.73 4.74 6.97
CA THR A 61 -0.78 4.93 5.51
C THR A 61 -1.69 6.07 5.06
N GLU A 62 -1.06 7.18 4.69
CA GLU A 62 -1.65 8.21 3.82
C GLU A 62 -0.80 8.36 2.54
N SER A 63 -1.07 9.39 1.71
CA SER A 63 -0.43 9.59 0.41
C SER A 63 1.10 9.51 0.45
N ARG A 64 1.75 10.10 1.48
CA ARG A 64 3.22 10.07 1.62
C ARG A 64 3.75 8.64 1.74
N MET A 65 3.18 7.85 2.64
CA MET A 65 3.51 6.44 2.83
C MET A 65 3.18 5.63 1.58
N ALA A 66 2.01 5.82 0.98
CA ALA A 66 1.59 5.08 -0.21
C ALA A 66 2.54 5.33 -1.40
N ILE A 67 2.89 6.59 -1.68
CA ILE A 67 3.88 6.97 -2.70
C ILE A 67 5.24 6.32 -2.39
N ALA A 68 5.69 6.38 -1.14
CA ALA A 68 6.99 5.84 -0.76
C ALA A 68 7.03 4.31 -0.87
N MET A 69 5.97 3.61 -0.45
CA MET A 69 5.82 2.15 -0.61
C MET A 69 5.84 1.74 -2.08
N ALA A 70 5.03 2.40 -2.92
CA ALA A 70 4.96 2.11 -4.34
C ALA A 70 6.31 2.34 -5.03
N ARG A 71 7.05 3.41 -4.68
CA ARG A 71 8.41 3.67 -5.17
C ARG A 71 9.43 2.60 -4.79
N GLN A 72 9.27 1.96 -3.64
CA GLN A 72 10.13 0.83 -3.23
C GLN A 72 9.69 -0.51 -3.82
N GLY A 73 8.57 -0.54 -4.55
CA GLY A 73 8.04 -1.73 -5.21
C GLY A 73 6.96 -2.47 -4.44
N GLY A 74 6.55 -1.97 -3.26
CA GLY A 74 5.41 -2.47 -2.51
C GLY A 74 4.15 -1.69 -2.86
N VAL A 75 3.18 -1.64 -1.95
CA VAL A 75 2.01 -0.77 -2.09
C VAL A 75 1.50 -0.28 -0.75
N GLY A 76 0.90 0.91 -0.72
CA GLY A 76 0.17 1.39 0.46
C GLY A 76 -1.33 1.25 0.30
N VAL A 77 -2.02 0.86 1.37
CA VAL A 77 -3.49 0.88 1.44
C VAL A 77 -3.95 2.08 2.25
N LEU A 78 -4.64 3.03 1.62
CA LEU A 78 -5.17 4.22 2.27
C LEU A 78 -6.29 3.85 3.25
N HIS A 79 -6.19 4.34 4.50
CA HIS A 79 -7.23 4.13 5.50
C HIS A 79 -8.52 4.88 5.18
N ARG A 80 -9.62 4.43 5.77
CA ARG A 80 -10.96 5.00 5.58
C ARG A 80 -11.43 5.96 6.67
N ASN A 81 -10.59 6.23 7.67
CA ASN A 81 -10.88 7.17 8.76
C ASN A 81 -10.78 8.65 8.30
N LEU A 82 -11.45 8.97 7.18
CA LEU A 82 -11.50 10.24 6.46
C LEU A 82 -12.86 10.36 5.77
N SER A 83 -13.24 11.57 5.34
CA SER A 83 -14.37 11.70 4.40
C SER A 83 -14.08 10.96 3.09
N ILE A 84 -15.12 10.70 2.30
CA ILE A 84 -15.00 10.06 0.99
C ILE A 84 -14.11 10.93 0.08
N GLU A 85 -14.35 12.23 0.06
CA GLU A 85 -13.64 13.18 -0.78
C GLU A 85 -12.16 13.24 -0.41
N ASP A 86 -11.82 13.23 0.88
CA ASP A 86 -10.42 13.32 1.30
C ASP A 86 -9.67 12.02 1.03
N GLN A 87 -10.31 10.86 1.18
CA GLN A 87 -9.71 9.59 0.81
C GLN A 87 -9.47 9.51 -0.72
N ALA A 88 -10.45 9.93 -1.53
CA ALA A 88 -10.33 10.01 -2.98
C ALA A 88 -9.23 10.99 -3.43
N LYS A 89 -9.13 12.17 -2.80
CA LYS A 89 -8.01 13.10 -3.05
C LYS A 89 -6.65 12.47 -2.75
N LYS A 90 -6.55 11.64 -1.71
CA LYS A 90 -5.30 10.93 -1.39
C LYS A 90 -4.97 9.87 -2.45
N VAL A 91 -5.97 9.17 -3.02
CA VAL A 91 -5.77 8.28 -4.18
C VAL A 91 -5.22 9.08 -5.36
N ASP A 92 -5.90 10.16 -5.74
CA ASP A 92 -5.50 11.02 -6.86
C ASP A 92 -4.07 11.56 -6.69
N GLN A 93 -3.69 11.98 -5.47
CA GLN A 93 -2.32 12.40 -5.15
C GLN A 93 -1.26 11.31 -5.40
N VAL A 94 -1.58 10.04 -5.12
CA VAL A 94 -0.66 8.93 -5.37
C VAL A 94 -0.57 8.67 -6.87
N LYS A 95 -1.70 8.58 -7.57
CA LYS A 95 -1.76 8.32 -9.01
C LYS A 95 -1.09 9.41 -9.85
N ARG A 96 -1.14 10.68 -9.40
CA ARG A 96 -0.44 11.81 -10.03
C ARG A 96 1.03 11.97 -9.61
N SER A 97 1.50 11.19 -8.63
CA SER A 97 2.87 11.37 -8.12
C SER A 97 3.93 11.01 -9.15
N GLU A 98 3.66 10.01 -9.96
CA GLU A 98 4.45 9.60 -11.12
C GLU A 98 3.49 9.17 -12.22
N SER A 99 3.70 9.68 -13.41
CA SER A 99 2.97 9.28 -14.62
C SER A 99 4.00 9.20 -15.73
N GLY A 100 4.11 8.07 -16.43
CA GLY A 100 5.01 7.97 -17.58
C GLY A 100 4.62 8.95 -18.69
N MET A 101 3.31 9.17 -18.84
CA MET A 101 2.68 10.15 -19.73
C MET A 101 1.45 10.70 -19.01
N VAL A 102 1.28 12.03 -18.99
CA VAL A 102 0.01 12.64 -18.56
C VAL A 102 -0.93 12.63 -19.77
N ALA A 103 -1.96 11.78 -19.75
CA ALA A 103 -3.08 11.85 -20.68
C ALA A 103 -3.95 13.07 -20.33
N ASP A 104 -4.48 13.75 -21.35
CA ASP A 104 -5.31 14.96 -21.20
C ASP A 104 -4.72 16.01 -20.24
N PRO A 105 -3.52 16.53 -20.56
CA PRO A 105 -2.85 17.49 -19.70
C PRO A 105 -3.69 18.76 -19.53
N ILE A 106 -3.61 19.35 -18.35
CA ILE A 106 -4.24 20.65 -18.08
C ILE A 106 -3.64 21.69 -19.02
N THR A 107 -4.50 22.36 -19.79
CA THR A 107 -4.11 23.40 -20.75
C THR A 107 -4.61 24.77 -20.33
N ILE A 108 -4.09 25.81 -20.99
CA ILE A 108 -4.57 27.19 -20.85
C ILE A 108 -4.78 27.82 -22.22
N ARG A 109 -5.61 28.85 -22.25
CA ARG A 109 -5.94 29.64 -23.43
C ARG A 109 -4.89 30.72 -23.71
N PRO A 110 -4.62 31.07 -24.98
CA PRO A 110 -3.66 32.11 -25.33
C PRO A 110 -4.08 33.52 -24.88
N ASP A 111 -5.37 33.78 -24.77
CA ASP A 111 -6.00 35.01 -24.27
C ASP A 111 -6.18 35.05 -22.74
N ALA A 112 -5.89 33.95 -22.04
CA ALA A 112 -5.89 33.97 -20.57
C ALA A 112 -4.77 34.88 -20.05
N THR A 113 -4.95 35.41 -18.85
CA THR A 113 -3.96 36.24 -18.16
C THR A 113 -2.87 35.40 -17.50
N LEU A 114 -1.72 36.02 -17.26
CA LEU A 114 -0.63 35.41 -16.51
C LEU A 114 -1.04 35.04 -15.08
N ALA A 115 -1.92 35.82 -14.45
CA ALA A 115 -2.50 35.53 -13.14
C ALA A 115 -3.28 34.20 -13.13
N GLU A 116 -4.06 33.93 -14.18
CA GLU A 116 -4.80 32.68 -14.33
C GLU A 116 -3.85 31.49 -14.54
N ALA A 117 -2.79 31.68 -15.34
CA ALA A 117 -1.75 30.68 -15.54
C ALA A 117 -1.04 30.30 -14.23
N ASP A 118 -0.68 31.29 -13.42
CA ASP A 118 0.00 31.10 -12.14
C ASP A 118 -0.92 30.43 -11.11
N ALA A 119 -2.19 30.86 -11.04
CA ALA A 119 -3.21 30.21 -10.21
C ALA A 119 -3.42 28.74 -10.59
N LEU A 120 -3.47 28.44 -11.89
CA LEU A 120 -3.59 27.07 -12.42
C LEU A 120 -2.37 26.22 -12.04
N CYS A 121 -1.15 26.75 -12.24
CA CYS A 121 0.09 26.09 -11.88
C CYS A 121 0.20 25.83 -10.37
N GLY A 122 -0.18 26.81 -9.54
CA GLY A 122 -0.21 26.69 -8.08
C GLY A 122 -1.22 25.65 -7.59
N ARG A 123 -2.44 25.67 -8.15
CA ARG A 123 -3.51 24.71 -7.80
C ARG A 123 -3.10 23.27 -8.08
N PHE A 124 -2.50 23.02 -9.24
CA PHE A 124 -2.13 21.68 -9.68
C PHE A 124 -0.68 21.29 -9.40
N ARG A 125 0.11 22.20 -8.79
CA ARG A 125 1.53 22.01 -8.47
C ARG A 125 2.39 21.60 -9.68
N ILE A 126 2.09 22.17 -10.84
CA ILE A 126 2.81 21.95 -12.10
C ILE A 126 3.69 23.17 -12.42
N SER A 127 4.81 22.96 -13.09
CA SER A 127 5.79 24.03 -13.41
C SER A 127 5.59 24.67 -14.79
N GLY A 128 4.43 24.49 -15.38
CA GLY A 128 4.09 24.98 -16.71
C GLY A 128 2.95 24.18 -17.34
N VAL A 129 2.26 24.83 -18.28
CA VAL A 129 1.05 24.35 -18.93
C VAL A 129 1.13 24.54 -20.45
N PRO A 130 0.74 23.53 -21.25
CA PRO A 130 0.54 23.70 -22.68
C PRO A 130 -0.55 24.74 -22.97
N VAL A 131 -0.37 25.51 -24.04
CA VAL A 131 -1.34 26.50 -24.51
C VAL A 131 -2.05 25.95 -25.73
N THR A 132 -3.40 25.94 -25.71
CA THR A 132 -4.22 25.38 -26.80
C THR A 132 -5.30 26.34 -27.30
N ASP A 133 -5.63 26.23 -28.59
CA ASP A 133 -6.76 26.95 -29.21
C ASP A 133 -8.11 26.27 -28.95
N ASP A 134 -9.19 26.76 -29.59
CA ASP A 134 -10.57 26.26 -29.40
C ASP A 134 -10.76 24.84 -29.91
N GLY A 135 -9.93 24.42 -30.87
CA GLY A 135 -9.91 23.06 -31.39
C GLY A 135 -9.00 22.12 -30.60
N GLY A 136 -8.38 22.58 -29.50
CA GLY A 136 -7.41 21.81 -28.73
C GLY A 136 -6.04 21.67 -29.41
N ARG A 137 -5.77 22.45 -30.47
CA ARG A 137 -4.46 22.43 -31.14
C ARG A 137 -3.42 23.11 -30.26
N LEU A 138 -2.24 22.51 -30.18
CA LEU A 138 -1.11 23.07 -29.43
C LEU A 138 -0.56 24.31 -30.13
N VAL A 139 -0.63 25.47 -29.48
CA VAL A 139 -0.14 26.75 -30.02
C VAL A 139 1.10 27.27 -29.29
N GLY A 140 1.43 26.72 -28.13
CA GLY A 140 2.62 27.08 -27.38
C GLY A 140 2.70 26.38 -26.02
N ILE A 141 3.65 26.80 -25.20
CA ILE A 141 3.78 26.36 -23.81
C ILE A 141 4.23 27.54 -22.94
N VAL A 142 3.66 27.67 -21.75
CA VAL A 142 4.08 28.65 -20.74
C VAL A 142 4.58 27.92 -19.50
N THR A 143 5.73 28.33 -18.98
CA THR A 143 6.40 27.68 -17.86
C THR A 143 6.70 28.66 -16.74
N ASN A 144 6.99 28.15 -15.54
CA ASN A 144 7.41 28.99 -14.41
C ASN A 144 8.61 29.89 -14.75
N ARG A 145 9.47 29.47 -15.67
CA ARG A 145 10.60 30.29 -16.12
C ARG A 145 10.10 31.52 -16.87
N ASP A 146 9.14 31.34 -17.78
CA ASP A 146 8.57 32.43 -18.58
C ASP A 146 7.81 33.42 -17.66
N MET A 147 7.00 32.88 -16.73
CA MET A 147 6.23 33.69 -15.79
C MET A 147 7.09 34.42 -14.74
N ALA A 148 8.29 33.92 -14.44
CA ALA A 148 9.17 34.52 -13.42
C ALA A 148 9.79 35.85 -13.86
N PHE A 149 9.91 36.10 -15.16
CA PHE A 149 10.50 37.32 -15.71
C PHE A 149 9.48 38.42 -16.01
N GLU A 150 8.19 38.15 -15.86
CA GLU A 150 7.12 39.10 -16.11
C GLU A 150 6.47 39.57 -14.79
N PRO A 151 6.68 40.84 -14.39
CA PRO A 151 6.07 41.39 -13.19
C PRO A 151 4.58 41.71 -13.34
N ASP A 152 4.11 42.06 -14.55
CA ASP A 152 2.70 42.40 -14.79
C ASP A 152 1.88 41.11 -14.99
N ARG A 153 1.01 40.81 -14.01
CA ARG A 153 0.18 39.59 -14.03
C ARG A 153 -1.07 39.72 -14.91
N SER A 154 -1.35 40.90 -15.46
CA SER A 154 -2.51 41.15 -16.32
C SER A 154 -2.25 40.84 -17.80
N VAL A 155 -0.99 40.65 -18.20
CA VAL A 155 -0.65 40.36 -19.60
C VAL A 155 -1.19 38.99 -20.04
N GLU A 156 -1.53 38.89 -21.32
CA GLU A 156 -2.00 37.63 -21.91
C GLU A 156 -0.86 36.61 -22.05
N VAL A 157 -1.19 35.33 -21.87
CA VAL A 157 -0.28 34.19 -22.00
C VAL A 157 0.39 34.16 -23.38
N ARG A 158 -0.31 34.53 -24.46
CA ARG A 158 0.27 34.54 -25.82
C ARG A 158 1.50 35.42 -25.97
N SER A 159 1.61 36.47 -25.15
CA SER A 159 2.68 37.46 -25.24
C SER A 159 3.99 36.99 -24.61
N ILE A 160 3.91 35.97 -23.74
CA ILE A 160 5.05 35.49 -22.95
C ILE A 160 5.34 33.99 -23.13
N MET A 161 4.39 33.21 -23.68
CA MET A 161 4.59 31.78 -23.95
C MET A 161 5.70 31.55 -24.97
N THR A 162 6.29 30.36 -24.97
CA THR A 162 7.07 29.89 -26.12
C THR A 162 6.11 29.45 -27.23
N PRO A 163 6.07 30.13 -28.39
CA PRO A 163 5.15 29.78 -29.47
C PRO A 163 5.67 28.59 -30.30
N MET A 164 4.81 28.05 -31.16
CA MET A 164 5.21 27.07 -32.18
C MET A 164 6.28 27.64 -33.15
N PRO A 165 7.19 26.80 -33.69
CA PRO A 165 7.25 25.35 -33.53
C PRO A 165 7.96 24.89 -32.25
N LEU A 166 7.29 24.08 -31.46
CA LEU A 166 7.87 23.38 -30.31
C LEU A 166 8.40 22.01 -30.72
N VAL A 167 9.33 21.47 -29.93
CA VAL A 167 9.68 20.04 -30.01
C VAL A 167 8.53 19.25 -29.39
N THR A 168 7.91 18.39 -30.18
CA THR A 168 6.78 17.55 -29.77
C THR A 168 7.09 16.07 -29.99
N GLY A 169 6.36 15.20 -29.27
CA GLY A 169 6.31 13.77 -29.54
C GLY A 169 4.98 13.39 -30.20
N ARG A 170 4.96 12.25 -30.88
CA ARG A 170 3.72 11.62 -31.37
C ARG A 170 3.10 10.76 -30.27
N VAL A 171 1.78 10.62 -30.29
CA VAL A 171 1.08 9.68 -29.39
C VAL A 171 1.65 8.27 -29.55
N GLY A 172 1.94 7.60 -28.43
CA GLY A 172 2.55 6.27 -28.43
C GLY A 172 4.07 6.25 -28.58
N ILE A 173 4.75 7.41 -28.54
CA ILE A 173 6.21 7.47 -28.47
C ILE A 173 6.75 6.64 -27.31
N SER A 174 7.83 5.89 -27.53
CA SER A 174 8.44 5.10 -26.46
C SER A 174 9.12 6.02 -25.43
N GLY A 175 9.21 5.57 -24.18
CA GLY A 175 9.93 6.32 -23.14
C GLY A 175 11.39 6.60 -23.51
N ALA A 176 12.07 5.66 -24.18
CA ALA A 176 13.45 5.84 -24.62
C ALA A 176 13.57 6.94 -25.69
N GLU A 177 12.67 6.96 -26.68
CA GLU A 177 12.62 8.01 -27.71
C GLU A 177 12.25 9.38 -27.12
N ALA A 178 11.27 9.42 -26.21
CA ALA A 178 10.88 10.64 -25.53
C ALA A 178 12.04 11.21 -24.70
N MET A 179 12.77 10.37 -23.97
CA MET A 179 13.95 10.78 -23.21
C MET A 179 15.06 11.31 -24.11
N GLU A 180 15.29 10.68 -25.27
CA GLU A 180 16.27 11.18 -26.24
C GLU A 180 15.88 12.54 -26.81
N LEU A 181 14.59 12.78 -27.09
CA LEU A 181 14.10 14.10 -27.52
C LEU A 181 14.31 15.17 -26.45
N LEU A 182 13.94 14.88 -25.19
CA LEU A 182 14.15 15.77 -24.05
C LEU A 182 15.65 16.09 -23.85
N ARG A 183 16.51 15.05 -23.91
CA ARG A 183 17.97 15.17 -23.72
C ARG A 183 18.63 15.96 -24.84
N ARG A 184 18.31 15.66 -26.10
CA ARG A 184 18.89 16.31 -27.29
C ARG A 184 18.57 17.79 -27.33
N HIS A 185 17.32 18.14 -27.06
CA HIS A 185 16.84 19.53 -27.13
C HIS A 185 16.95 20.27 -25.79
N LYS A 186 17.37 19.60 -24.71
CA LYS A 186 17.54 20.15 -23.35
C LYS A 186 16.28 20.83 -22.82
N ILE A 187 15.13 20.21 -23.06
CA ILE A 187 13.80 20.67 -22.65
C ILE A 187 13.26 19.81 -21.51
N GLU A 188 12.41 20.38 -20.65
CA GLU A 188 11.85 19.68 -19.48
C GLU A 188 10.50 19.01 -19.74
N LYS A 189 9.80 19.44 -20.79
CA LYS A 189 8.43 19.03 -21.10
C LYS A 189 8.35 18.73 -22.60
N LEU A 190 7.74 17.59 -22.94
CA LEU A 190 7.51 17.13 -24.30
C LEU A 190 6.00 16.98 -24.51
N PRO A 191 5.32 17.96 -25.13
CA PRO A 191 3.94 17.83 -25.54
C PRO A 191 3.79 16.70 -26.56
N LEU A 192 2.74 15.89 -26.41
CA LEU A 192 2.38 14.83 -27.33
C LEU A 192 1.17 15.25 -28.16
N VAL A 193 1.32 15.24 -29.48
CA VAL A 193 0.29 15.66 -30.43
C VAL A 193 -0.10 14.52 -31.37
N ASP A 194 -1.32 14.56 -31.90
CA ASP A 194 -1.75 13.72 -33.01
C ASP A 194 -1.37 14.33 -34.37
N ASP A 195 -1.77 13.65 -35.47
CA ASP A 195 -1.46 14.08 -36.84
C ASP A 195 -2.09 15.44 -37.24
N ARG A 196 -2.96 16.03 -36.38
CA ARG A 196 -3.62 17.33 -36.59
C ARG A 196 -3.12 18.41 -35.64
N ASP A 197 -1.99 18.18 -34.95
CA ASP A 197 -1.43 19.01 -33.89
C ASP A 197 -2.33 19.18 -32.65
N VAL A 198 -3.31 18.31 -32.46
CA VAL A 198 -4.15 18.34 -31.25
C VAL A 198 -3.36 17.73 -30.10
N LEU A 199 -3.30 18.44 -28.98
CA LEU A 199 -2.60 17.97 -27.79
C LEU A 199 -3.34 16.76 -27.19
N LYS A 200 -2.61 15.66 -27.00
CA LYS A 200 -3.12 14.41 -26.40
C LYS A 200 -2.40 14.01 -25.13
N GLY A 201 -1.20 14.55 -24.89
CA GLY A 201 -0.43 14.17 -23.72
C GLY A 201 0.73 15.10 -23.39
N LEU A 202 1.37 14.87 -22.26
CA LEU A 202 2.58 15.56 -21.82
C LEU A 202 3.52 14.60 -21.11
N ILE A 203 4.79 14.56 -21.53
CA ILE A 203 5.86 13.84 -20.83
C ILE A 203 6.81 14.86 -20.18
N THR A 204 7.28 14.61 -18.96
CA THR A 204 8.23 15.50 -18.28
C THR A 204 9.54 14.80 -17.93
N VAL A 205 10.65 15.54 -17.90
CA VAL A 205 11.96 15.03 -17.44
C VAL A 205 11.90 14.52 -16.00
N LYS A 206 11.04 15.10 -15.16
CA LYS A 206 10.86 14.67 -13.77
C LYS A 206 10.41 13.20 -13.69
N ASP A 207 9.66 12.70 -14.68
CA ASP A 207 9.17 11.33 -14.68
C ASP A 207 10.30 10.33 -14.96
N PHE A 208 11.24 10.68 -15.85
CA PHE A 208 12.44 9.88 -16.10
C PHE A 208 13.41 9.85 -14.92
N VAL A 209 13.68 11.02 -14.31
CA VAL A 209 14.54 11.10 -13.12
C VAL A 209 13.99 10.24 -11.99
N LYS A 210 12.67 10.20 -11.82
CA LYS A 210 12.03 9.33 -10.82
C LYS A 210 12.13 7.85 -11.20
N ALA A 211 11.96 7.50 -12.48
CA ALA A 211 12.11 6.12 -12.94
C ALA A 211 13.54 5.59 -12.70
N GLU A 212 14.57 6.41 -12.92
CA GLU A 212 15.96 6.06 -12.62
C GLU A 212 16.22 5.97 -11.11
N LYS A 213 15.64 6.87 -10.32
CA LYS A 213 15.76 6.88 -8.86
C LYS A 213 15.03 5.69 -8.19
N TYR A 214 13.92 5.24 -8.79
CA TYR A 214 13.04 4.20 -8.26
C TYR A 214 12.81 3.11 -9.30
N PRO A 215 13.86 2.34 -9.67
CA PRO A 215 13.78 1.34 -10.75
C PRO A 215 12.85 0.17 -10.41
N ASN A 216 12.63 -0.07 -9.12
CA ASN A 216 11.74 -1.14 -8.62
C ASN A 216 10.33 -0.63 -8.33
N ALA A 217 9.95 0.59 -8.73
CA ALA A 217 8.63 1.14 -8.42
C ALA A 217 7.50 0.24 -8.95
N ALA A 218 6.50 -0.03 -8.12
CA ALA A 218 5.31 -0.74 -8.50
C ALA A 218 4.35 0.23 -9.19
N LYS A 219 4.05 -0.07 -10.45
CA LYS A 219 3.29 0.80 -11.37
C LYS A 219 2.19 0.02 -12.07
N ASP A 220 1.09 0.71 -12.37
CA ASP A 220 0.03 0.18 -13.20
C ASP A 220 0.43 0.16 -14.68
N THR A 221 -0.48 -0.30 -15.54
CA THR A 221 -0.27 -0.37 -16.99
C THR A 221 -0.06 0.99 -17.67
N GLU A 222 -0.45 2.09 -17.02
CA GLU A 222 -0.23 3.46 -17.49
C GLU A 222 1.08 4.07 -16.94
N GLY A 223 1.85 3.30 -16.15
CA GLY A 223 3.09 3.75 -15.53
C GLY A 223 2.88 4.64 -14.31
N ARG A 224 1.67 4.68 -13.75
CA ARG A 224 1.36 5.40 -12.51
C ARG A 224 1.63 4.53 -11.30
N LEU A 225 2.00 5.12 -10.17
CA LEU A 225 2.18 4.34 -8.94
C LEU A 225 0.89 3.61 -8.55
N ILE A 226 1.01 2.36 -8.11
CA ILE A 226 -0.15 1.60 -7.61
C ILE A 226 -0.55 2.04 -6.19
N VAL A 227 -1.84 1.98 -5.88
CA VAL A 227 -2.40 2.32 -4.57
C VAL A 227 -3.66 1.51 -4.29
N GLY A 228 -3.80 1.02 -3.05
CA GLY A 228 -5.05 0.44 -2.56
C GLY A 228 -5.80 1.41 -1.66
N ALA A 229 -7.10 1.19 -1.47
CA ALA A 229 -7.89 1.96 -0.51
C ALA A 229 -8.88 1.07 0.24
N ALA A 230 -9.00 1.28 1.56
CA ALA A 230 -9.92 0.52 2.39
C ALA A 230 -11.33 1.10 2.38
N VAL A 231 -12.34 0.23 2.51
CA VAL A 231 -13.75 0.57 2.68
C VAL A 231 -14.38 -0.29 3.77
N GLY A 232 -15.49 0.19 4.34
CA GLY A 232 -16.30 -0.57 5.29
C GLY A 232 -17.34 -1.43 4.60
N VAL A 233 -18.37 -1.83 5.35
CA VAL A 233 -19.51 -2.60 4.81
C VAL A 233 -20.86 -1.92 5.06
N ALA A 234 -20.88 -0.84 5.83
CA ALA A 234 -22.09 -0.16 6.27
C ALA A 234 -22.19 1.28 5.72
N GLY A 235 -23.39 1.86 5.80
CA GLY A 235 -23.65 3.25 5.43
C GLY A 235 -23.23 3.60 3.99
N ASP A 236 -22.36 4.60 3.88
CA ASP A 236 -21.84 5.18 2.63
C ASP A 236 -20.66 4.38 2.03
N ALA A 237 -20.38 3.17 2.52
CA ALA A 237 -19.21 2.40 2.11
C ALA A 237 -19.18 2.05 0.62
N TYR A 238 -20.35 1.85 -0.01
CA TYR A 238 -20.41 1.60 -1.46
C TYR A 238 -20.13 2.86 -2.27
N ASP A 239 -20.72 4.00 -1.90
CA ASP A 239 -20.46 5.30 -2.55
C ASP A 239 -18.97 5.67 -2.41
N ARG A 240 -18.39 5.37 -1.25
CA ARG A 240 -16.94 5.47 -1.02
C ARG A 240 -16.14 4.60 -1.99
N ALA A 241 -16.52 3.33 -2.16
CA ALA A 241 -15.84 2.45 -3.10
C ALA A 241 -15.89 3.00 -4.54
N GLN A 242 -17.06 3.51 -4.97
CA GLN A 242 -17.20 4.12 -6.30
C GLN A 242 -16.30 5.34 -6.47
N ALA A 243 -16.30 6.27 -5.51
CA ALA A 243 -15.44 7.46 -5.56
C ALA A 243 -13.94 7.11 -5.59
N LEU A 244 -13.52 6.03 -4.93
CA LEU A 244 -12.13 5.55 -4.93
C LEU A 244 -11.74 4.91 -6.27
N VAL A 245 -12.65 4.15 -6.88
CA VAL A 245 -12.47 3.60 -8.23
C VAL A 245 -12.37 4.73 -9.25
N GLU A 246 -13.25 5.73 -9.18
CA GLU A 246 -13.21 6.91 -10.05
C GLU A 246 -11.91 7.72 -9.88
N ALA A 247 -11.37 7.80 -8.66
CA ALA A 247 -10.07 8.41 -8.39
C ALA A 247 -8.87 7.59 -8.89
N GLY A 248 -9.09 6.35 -9.34
CA GLY A 248 -8.06 5.49 -9.92
C GLY A 248 -7.36 4.56 -8.93
N ALA A 249 -8.01 4.16 -7.83
CA ALA A 249 -7.47 3.13 -6.94
C ALA A 249 -7.34 1.79 -7.68
N ASP A 250 -6.19 1.13 -7.55
CA ASP A 250 -5.89 -0.10 -8.29
C ASP A 250 -6.58 -1.34 -7.68
N PHE A 251 -6.88 -1.29 -6.38
CA PHE A 251 -7.69 -2.29 -5.69
C PHE A 251 -8.40 -1.70 -4.47
N ILE A 252 -9.54 -2.28 -4.12
CA ILE A 252 -10.33 -1.92 -2.94
C ILE A 252 -10.21 -3.00 -1.88
N VAL A 253 -10.00 -2.60 -0.63
CA VAL A 253 -9.93 -3.51 0.52
C VAL A 253 -11.20 -3.38 1.37
N VAL A 254 -12.10 -4.36 1.29
CA VAL A 254 -13.25 -4.45 2.22
C VAL A 254 -12.72 -4.91 3.58
N ASP A 255 -12.64 -3.97 4.53
CA ASP A 255 -11.84 -4.11 5.74
C ASP A 255 -12.70 -4.07 7.01
N THR A 256 -12.96 -5.26 7.56
CA THR A 256 -13.72 -5.49 8.80
C THR A 256 -12.94 -6.36 9.80
N ALA A 257 -13.33 -6.36 11.08
CA ALA A 257 -12.77 -7.27 12.07
C ALA A 257 -13.19 -8.74 11.84
N HIS A 258 -14.36 -8.98 11.23
CA HIS A 258 -14.87 -10.33 10.97
C HIS A 258 -15.29 -10.52 9.51
N GLY A 259 -14.33 -10.97 8.69
CA GLY A 259 -14.47 -11.17 7.24
C GLY A 259 -15.47 -12.25 6.84
N HIS A 260 -15.85 -13.15 7.76
CA HIS A 260 -16.86 -14.20 7.50
C HIS A 260 -18.30 -13.70 7.67
N SER A 261 -18.50 -12.40 7.93
CA SER A 261 -19.83 -11.79 7.92
C SER A 261 -20.37 -11.73 6.48
N ARG A 262 -21.65 -12.06 6.32
CA ARG A 262 -22.35 -11.96 5.03
C ARG A 262 -22.24 -10.56 4.40
N LEU A 263 -22.20 -9.50 5.22
CA LEU A 263 -22.06 -8.12 4.76
C LEU A 263 -20.77 -7.88 3.96
N VAL A 264 -19.70 -8.64 4.26
CA VAL A 264 -18.41 -8.52 3.57
C VAL A 264 -18.49 -9.15 2.18
N ALA A 265 -19.04 -10.36 2.10
CA ALA A 265 -19.28 -11.05 0.84
C ALA A 265 -20.22 -10.24 -0.06
N ASP A 266 -21.33 -9.74 0.50
CA ASP A 266 -22.32 -8.92 -0.20
C ASP A 266 -21.69 -7.61 -0.73
N MET A 267 -20.88 -6.92 0.09
CA MET A 267 -20.17 -5.70 -0.34
C MET A 267 -19.15 -5.99 -1.44
N ALA A 268 -18.35 -7.05 -1.29
CA ALA A 268 -17.35 -7.42 -2.30
C ALA A 268 -18.00 -7.75 -3.64
N ALA A 269 -19.05 -8.59 -3.63
CA ALA A 269 -19.82 -8.91 -4.82
C ALA A 269 -20.44 -7.66 -5.46
N LYS A 270 -20.99 -6.75 -4.65
CA LYS A 270 -21.57 -5.48 -5.12
C LYS A 270 -20.54 -4.57 -5.79
N ILE A 271 -19.34 -4.44 -5.25
CA ILE A 271 -18.27 -3.64 -5.88
C ILE A 271 -17.88 -4.27 -7.22
N LYS A 272 -17.63 -5.58 -7.24
CA LYS A 272 -17.22 -6.31 -8.44
C LYS A 272 -18.25 -6.30 -9.57
N SER A 273 -19.55 -6.33 -9.24
CA SER A 273 -20.60 -6.30 -10.26
C SER A 273 -20.75 -4.94 -10.94
N ASN A 274 -20.18 -3.87 -10.37
CA ASN A 274 -20.41 -2.50 -10.83
C ASN A 274 -19.12 -1.77 -11.24
N ALA A 275 -17.94 -2.32 -10.98
CA ALA A 275 -16.66 -1.71 -11.31
C ALA A 275 -15.63 -2.76 -11.74
N ALA A 276 -14.84 -2.43 -12.76
CA ALA A 276 -13.66 -3.21 -13.15
C ALA A 276 -12.48 -2.85 -12.24
N VAL A 277 -12.51 -3.35 -11.00
CA VAL A 277 -11.46 -3.14 -9.98
C VAL A 277 -11.24 -4.44 -9.22
N ASP A 278 -10.01 -4.71 -8.81
CA ASP A 278 -9.71 -5.85 -7.94
C ASP A 278 -10.25 -5.58 -6.53
N VAL A 279 -10.93 -6.58 -5.95
CA VAL A 279 -11.46 -6.50 -4.58
C VAL A 279 -10.75 -7.49 -3.67
N VAL A 280 -10.10 -6.96 -2.64
CA VAL A 280 -9.53 -7.72 -1.53
C VAL A 280 -10.50 -7.66 -0.35
N ALA A 281 -10.75 -8.76 0.34
CA ALA A 281 -11.63 -8.77 1.51
C ALA A 281 -11.01 -9.45 2.73
N GLY A 282 -11.34 -8.96 3.93
CA GLY A 282 -10.91 -9.53 5.19
C GLY A 282 -11.43 -8.78 6.42
N ASN A 283 -11.05 -9.17 7.64
CA ASN A 283 -10.05 -10.21 7.93
C ASN A 283 -10.69 -11.57 8.20
N VAL A 284 -10.09 -12.61 7.64
CA VAL A 284 -10.43 -14.02 7.94
C VAL A 284 -9.29 -14.70 8.70
N ALA A 285 -9.58 -15.80 9.38
CA ALA A 285 -8.57 -16.57 10.10
C ALA A 285 -8.79 -18.09 10.01
N THR A 286 -9.75 -18.54 9.21
CA THR A 286 -10.14 -19.94 9.05
C THR A 286 -10.30 -20.27 7.56
N ARG A 287 -10.14 -21.56 7.23
CA ARG A 287 -10.35 -22.07 5.87
C ARG A 287 -11.75 -21.75 5.35
N ASP A 288 -12.78 -22.00 6.16
CA ASP A 288 -14.18 -21.81 5.75
C ASP A 288 -14.49 -20.34 5.46
N ALA A 289 -13.95 -19.42 6.27
CA ALA A 289 -14.11 -17.99 6.04
C ALA A 289 -13.38 -17.54 4.76
N ALA A 290 -12.18 -18.10 4.51
CA ALA A 290 -11.46 -17.85 3.26
C ALA A 290 -12.24 -18.39 2.05
N GLN A 291 -12.78 -19.61 2.14
CA GLN A 291 -13.61 -20.22 1.10
C GLN A 291 -14.86 -19.38 0.81
N ALA A 292 -15.55 -18.89 1.83
CA ALA A 292 -16.72 -18.03 1.65
C ALA A 292 -16.39 -16.74 0.86
N LEU A 293 -15.20 -16.16 1.06
CA LEU A 293 -14.74 -15.01 0.28
C LEU A 293 -14.33 -15.41 -1.14
N VAL A 294 -13.68 -16.56 -1.33
CA VAL A 294 -13.40 -17.12 -2.66
C VAL A 294 -14.70 -17.29 -3.45
N ASP A 295 -15.72 -17.87 -2.84
CA ASP A 295 -17.03 -18.13 -3.45
C ASP A 295 -17.77 -16.82 -3.76
N ALA A 296 -17.56 -15.77 -2.95
CA ALA A 296 -18.04 -14.42 -3.22
C ALA A 296 -17.29 -13.72 -4.39
N GLY A 297 -16.26 -14.35 -4.93
CA GLY A 297 -15.54 -13.91 -6.12
C GLY A 297 -14.45 -12.88 -5.86
N VAL A 298 -13.90 -12.77 -4.65
CA VAL A 298 -12.83 -11.80 -4.34
C VAL A 298 -11.56 -12.08 -5.16
N ASP A 299 -10.77 -11.04 -5.38
CA ASP A 299 -9.50 -11.10 -6.11
C ASP A 299 -8.30 -11.24 -5.17
N GLY A 300 -8.49 -11.07 -3.86
CA GLY A 300 -7.49 -11.33 -2.82
C GLY A 300 -8.12 -11.48 -1.44
N ILE A 301 -7.42 -12.15 -0.52
CA ILE A 301 -7.91 -12.41 0.84
C ILE A 301 -6.94 -11.84 1.86
N LYS A 302 -7.44 -11.03 2.81
CA LYS A 302 -6.67 -10.51 3.93
C LYS A 302 -6.88 -11.37 5.18
N VAL A 303 -5.77 -11.89 5.75
CA VAL A 303 -5.79 -12.92 6.79
C VAL A 303 -5.15 -12.41 8.08
N GLY A 304 -5.90 -12.51 9.17
CA GLY A 304 -5.40 -12.24 10.52
C GLY A 304 -6.46 -11.66 11.45
N VAL A 305 -6.85 -12.40 12.48
CA VAL A 305 -7.77 -11.92 13.53
C VAL A 305 -7.03 -11.86 14.86
N GLY A 306 -6.81 -10.64 15.33
CA GLY A 306 -6.11 -10.32 16.56
C GLY A 306 -4.57 -10.49 16.65
N PRO A 307 -3.78 -10.75 15.58
CA PRO A 307 -2.33 -10.88 15.71
C PRO A 307 -1.60 -9.53 15.84
N GLY A 308 -2.27 -8.42 15.50
CA GLY A 308 -1.65 -7.10 15.46
C GLY A 308 -1.12 -6.65 16.82
N SER A 309 0.04 -5.99 16.84
CA SER A 309 0.76 -5.61 18.07
C SER A 309 0.02 -4.66 19.03
N ILE A 310 -1.13 -4.12 18.60
CA ILE A 310 -1.97 -3.15 19.32
C ILE A 310 -3.44 -3.56 19.33
N CYS A 311 -3.73 -4.78 18.85
CA CYS A 311 -5.07 -5.33 18.82
C CYS A 311 -5.30 -6.12 20.11
N THR A 312 -6.46 -5.92 20.73
CA THR A 312 -6.86 -6.61 21.96
C THR A 312 -8.05 -7.55 21.74
N THR A 313 -8.51 -7.76 20.49
CA THR A 313 -9.61 -8.68 20.14
C THR A 313 -9.49 -10.06 20.81
N ARG A 314 -8.29 -10.66 20.82
CA ARG A 314 -8.07 -11.97 21.47
C ARG A 314 -8.27 -11.95 22.98
N VAL A 315 -8.00 -10.81 23.60
CA VAL A 315 -8.10 -10.62 25.05
C VAL A 315 -9.53 -10.22 25.44
N VAL A 316 -10.11 -9.27 24.73
CA VAL A 316 -11.42 -8.67 25.06
C VAL A 316 -12.57 -9.53 24.57
N ALA A 317 -12.53 -9.99 23.32
CA ALA A 317 -13.58 -10.82 22.73
C ALA A 317 -13.30 -12.33 22.85
N GLY A 318 -12.06 -12.73 23.15
CA GLY A 318 -11.67 -14.14 23.23
C GLY A 318 -11.55 -14.85 21.86
N VAL A 319 -11.51 -14.09 20.75
CA VAL A 319 -11.55 -14.64 19.39
C VAL A 319 -10.23 -14.39 18.65
N GLY A 320 -9.71 -15.42 17.98
CA GLY A 320 -8.57 -15.32 17.08
C GLY A 320 -7.92 -16.67 16.78
N VAL A 321 -6.96 -16.68 15.85
CA VAL A 321 -6.18 -17.87 15.48
C VAL A 321 -4.70 -17.48 15.38
N PRO A 322 -3.74 -18.26 15.93
CA PRO A 322 -2.31 -18.03 15.75
C PRO A 322 -1.94 -17.84 14.26
N GLN A 323 -1.10 -16.84 13.97
CA GLN A 323 -1.08 -16.22 12.64
C GLN A 323 -0.51 -17.12 11.53
N VAL A 324 0.49 -17.95 11.84
CA VAL A 324 1.03 -18.90 10.86
C VAL A 324 -0.03 -19.93 10.47
N THR A 325 -0.76 -20.47 11.45
CA THR A 325 -1.89 -21.38 11.19
C THR A 325 -3.03 -20.70 10.43
N ALA A 326 -3.37 -19.45 10.77
CA ALA A 326 -4.42 -18.71 10.07
C ALA A 326 -4.09 -18.52 8.58
N ILE A 327 -2.86 -18.09 8.28
CA ILE A 327 -2.36 -17.95 6.90
C ILE A 327 -2.40 -19.29 6.18
N TYR A 328 -1.89 -20.34 6.82
CA TYR A 328 -1.84 -21.66 6.22
C TYR A 328 -3.22 -22.21 5.86
N GLU A 329 -4.19 -22.14 6.79
CA GLU A 329 -5.55 -22.62 6.56
C GLU A 329 -6.30 -21.80 5.50
N ALA A 330 -6.12 -20.47 5.48
CA ALA A 330 -6.71 -19.62 4.44
C ALA A 330 -6.10 -19.92 3.06
N ALA A 331 -4.78 -20.13 2.98
CA ALA A 331 -4.08 -20.47 1.75
C ALA A 331 -4.53 -21.82 1.17
N GLN A 332 -4.99 -22.78 1.99
CA GLN A 332 -5.55 -24.03 1.48
C GLN A 332 -6.82 -23.80 0.66
N ALA A 333 -7.70 -22.87 1.07
CA ALA A 333 -8.91 -22.53 0.30
C ALA A 333 -8.59 -21.67 -0.93
N ALA A 334 -7.61 -20.77 -0.80
CA ALA A 334 -7.32 -19.77 -1.82
C ALA A 334 -6.51 -20.33 -3.02
N ARG A 335 -5.69 -21.37 -2.79
CA ARG A 335 -4.74 -21.93 -3.77
C ARG A 335 -5.42 -22.44 -5.04
N ASP A 336 -6.41 -23.31 -4.90
CA ASP A 336 -7.07 -23.94 -6.05
C ASP A 336 -7.85 -22.92 -6.89
N ALA A 337 -8.33 -21.86 -6.24
CA ALA A 337 -9.00 -20.75 -6.90
C ALA A 337 -8.03 -19.71 -7.49
N GLY A 338 -6.72 -19.81 -7.24
CA GLY A 338 -5.72 -18.83 -7.68
C GLY A 338 -5.92 -17.45 -7.07
N VAL A 339 -6.42 -17.36 -5.82
CA VAL A 339 -6.63 -16.09 -5.10
C VAL A 339 -5.43 -15.82 -4.19
N PRO A 340 -4.72 -14.69 -4.36
CA PRO A 340 -3.61 -14.33 -3.47
C PRO A 340 -4.04 -14.08 -2.02
N VAL A 341 -3.15 -14.45 -1.08
CA VAL A 341 -3.35 -14.29 0.37
C VAL A 341 -2.41 -13.23 0.94
N ILE A 342 -2.95 -12.29 1.70
CA ILE A 342 -2.22 -11.25 2.42
C ILE A 342 -2.17 -11.58 3.91
N GLY A 343 -0.98 -11.86 4.45
CA GLY A 343 -0.78 -12.04 5.89
C GLY A 343 -0.74 -10.70 6.63
N ASP A 344 -1.75 -10.39 7.44
CA ASP A 344 -1.94 -9.10 8.10
C ASP A 344 -1.73 -9.17 9.62
N GLY A 345 -0.67 -8.52 10.10
CA GLY A 345 -0.36 -8.36 11.52
C GLY A 345 0.45 -9.50 12.16
N GLY A 346 1.06 -9.20 13.32
CA GLY A 346 1.86 -10.14 14.11
C GLY A 346 3.35 -10.22 13.76
N LEU A 347 3.78 -9.64 12.65
CA LEU A 347 5.19 -9.64 12.22
C LEU A 347 6.03 -8.67 13.06
N GLN A 348 7.17 -9.15 13.53
CA GLN A 348 8.10 -8.40 14.40
C GLN A 348 9.47 -8.21 13.75
N TYR A 349 9.89 -9.18 12.94
CA TYR A 349 11.20 -9.18 12.28
C TYR A 349 11.07 -9.57 10.81
N SER A 350 12.11 -9.32 10.02
CA SER A 350 12.13 -9.66 8.59
C SER A 350 11.96 -11.17 8.34
N GLY A 351 12.44 -12.02 9.25
CA GLY A 351 12.23 -13.47 9.17
C GLY A 351 10.77 -13.90 9.25
N ASP A 352 9.89 -13.11 9.87
CA ASP A 352 8.46 -13.43 9.93
C ASP A 352 7.78 -13.25 8.58
N ILE A 353 8.32 -12.39 7.71
CA ILE A 353 7.86 -12.23 6.33
C ILE A 353 8.08 -13.54 5.59
N ALA A 354 9.30 -14.09 5.68
CA ALA A 354 9.64 -15.38 5.10
C ALA A 354 8.75 -16.52 5.62
N LYS A 355 8.51 -16.57 6.94
CA LYS A 355 7.60 -17.55 7.55
C LYS A 355 6.17 -17.38 7.04
N ALA A 356 5.67 -16.15 6.93
CA ALA A 356 4.33 -15.89 6.38
C ALA A 356 4.20 -16.37 4.93
N LEU A 357 5.23 -16.11 4.10
CA LEU A 357 5.24 -16.56 2.71
C LEU A 357 5.22 -18.09 2.61
N VAL A 358 6.11 -18.78 3.35
CA VAL A 358 6.13 -20.25 3.37
C VAL A 358 4.82 -20.85 3.92
N ALA A 359 4.17 -20.17 4.86
CA ALA A 359 2.84 -20.58 5.33
C ALA A 359 1.76 -20.46 4.24
N GLY A 360 1.98 -19.69 3.18
CA GLY A 360 1.10 -19.62 2.02
C GLY A 360 0.69 -18.21 1.61
N ALA A 361 1.05 -17.16 2.37
CA ALA A 361 0.79 -15.78 1.98
C ALA A 361 1.60 -15.39 0.73
N ASP A 362 1.02 -14.64 -0.19
CA ASP A 362 1.69 -14.04 -1.34
C ASP A 362 2.38 -12.73 -0.94
N THR A 363 1.75 -11.99 -0.03
CA THR A 363 2.25 -10.72 0.47
C THR A 363 1.94 -10.58 1.96
N VAL A 364 2.58 -9.61 2.62
CA VAL A 364 2.32 -9.29 4.02
C VAL A 364 1.95 -7.83 4.20
N MET A 365 1.01 -7.56 5.10
CA MET A 365 0.60 -6.22 5.48
C MET A 365 1.20 -5.84 6.84
N LEU A 366 1.93 -4.72 6.85
CA LEU A 366 2.73 -4.26 7.98
C LEU A 366 2.15 -2.97 8.58
N GLY A 367 1.92 -3.00 9.90
CA GLY A 367 1.56 -1.82 10.69
C GLY A 367 2.78 -1.26 11.44
N SER A 368 3.08 -1.83 12.61
CA SER A 368 4.07 -1.30 13.56
C SER A 368 5.50 -1.17 13.01
N LEU A 369 5.90 -2.06 12.10
CA LEU A 369 7.21 -2.00 11.44
C LEU A 369 7.38 -0.76 10.56
N LEU A 370 6.26 -0.23 10.04
CA LEU A 370 6.25 0.94 9.15
C LEU A 370 5.76 2.22 9.85
N ALA A 371 5.02 2.09 10.96
CA ALA A 371 4.45 3.23 11.70
C ALA A 371 5.51 4.22 12.21
N GLY A 372 6.74 3.77 12.45
CA GLY A 372 7.87 4.61 12.88
C GLY A 372 8.60 5.34 11.75
N CYS A 373 8.25 5.11 10.49
CA CYS A 373 8.91 5.73 9.35
C CYS A 373 8.57 7.22 9.23
N GLU A 374 9.45 8.00 8.62
CA GLU A 374 9.25 9.43 8.38
C GLU A 374 7.95 9.74 7.64
N GLU A 375 7.60 8.91 6.65
CA GLU A 375 6.45 9.08 5.76
C GLU A 375 5.10 8.70 6.40
N SER A 376 5.10 8.03 7.55
CA SER A 376 3.86 7.70 8.24
C SER A 376 3.19 8.97 8.81
N PRO A 377 1.85 9.00 8.91
CA PRO A 377 1.10 10.15 9.43
C PRO A 377 1.15 10.30 10.96
N GLY A 378 1.82 9.38 11.67
CA GLY A 378 2.05 9.50 13.12
C GLY A 378 2.80 10.79 13.49
N GLU A 379 2.44 11.38 14.61
CA GLU A 379 3.12 12.57 15.14
C GLU A 379 4.47 12.17 15.74
N LEU A 380 5.50 12.98 15.51
CA LEU A 380 6.82 12.79 16.10
C LEU A 380 6.81 13.28 17.56
N LEU A 381 7.18 12.41 18.48
CA LEU A 381 7.24 12.65 19.91
C LEU A 381 8.69 12.54 20.38
N PHE A 382 9.09 13.41 21.32
CA PHE A 382 10.40 13.38 21.95
C PHE A 382 10.23 13.00 23.42
N ILE A 383 10.76 11.83 23.79
CA ILE A 383 10.64 11.29 25.15
C ILE A 383 12.02 10.90 25.62
N ASN A 384 12.51 11.54 26.68
CA ASN A 384 13.83 11.30 27.28
C ASN A 384 14.97 11.34 26.23
N GLY A 385 14.91 12.31 25.32
CA GLY A 385 15.92 12.49 24.26
C GLY A 385 15.83 11.47 23.11
N LYS A 386 14.86 10.55 23.11
CA LYS A 386 14.60 9.61 22.02
C LYS A 386 13.37 10.02 21.21
N GLN A 387 13.42 9.75 19.91
CA GLN A 387 12.33 10.03 18.98
C GLN A 387 11.40 8.83 18.85
N PHE A 388 10.09 9.08 18.94
CA PHE A 388 9.02 8.11 18.76
C PHE A 388 7.97 8.66 17.80
N LYS A 389 7.13 7.79 17.24
CA LYS A 389 5.91 8.18 16.52
C LYS A 389 4.68 7.62 17.20
N SER A 390 3.61 8.40 17.25
CA SER A 390 2.32 7.95 17.75
C SER A 390 1.73 6.83 16.87
N TYR A 391 1.18 5.80 17.50
CA TYR A 391 0.66 4.61 16.82
C TYR A 391 -0.57 4.07 17.57
N ARG A 392 -1.66 3.78 16.86
CA ARG A 392 -2.91 3.31 17.48
C ARG A 392 -3.64 2.27 16.65
N GLY A 393 -4.37 1.41 17.32
CA GLY A 393 -5.20 0.38 16.70
C GLY A 393 -6.48 0.97 16.17
N MET A 394 -6.99 0.45 15.06
CA MET A 394 -8.28 0.92 14.54
C MET A 394 -9.43 0.67 15.54
N GLY A 395 -9.26 -0.28 16.47
CA GLY A 395 -10.19 -0.56 17.56
C GLY A 395 -9.88 0.19 18.87
N SER A 396 -8.92 1.12 18.87
CA SER A 396 -8.69 1.98 20.04
C SER A 396 -9.79 3.02 20.17
N LEU A 397 -10.00 3.51 21.40
CA LEU A 397 -10.96 4.58 21.65
C LEU A 397 -10.67 5.80 20.79
N GLY A 398 -9.42 6.28 20.71
CA GLY A 398 -9.14 7.47 19.90
C GLY A 398 -9.29 7.26 18.39
N ALA A 399 -9.22 6.02 17.89
CA ALA A 399 -9.53 5.71 16.49
C ALA A 399 -11.04 5.65 16.24
N MET A 400 -11.81 5.10 17.18
CA MET A 400 -13.27 4.95 17.10
C MET A 400 -14.05 6.22 17.50
N GLN A 401 -13.49 7.08 18.33
CA GLN A 401 -14.13 8.32 18.78
C GLN A 401 -14.15 9.37 17.66
N SER A 402 -15.30 10.04 17.51
CA SER A 402 -15.43 11.22 16.65
C SER A 402 -14.88 12.43 17.42
N ARG A 403 -13.72 12.96 17.03
CA ARG A 403 -13.14 14.16 17.67
C ARG A 403 -13.38 15.41 16.83
N GLY A 404 -13.77 16.51 17.48
CA GLY A 404 -13.84 17.84 16.86
C GLY A 404 -14.81 17.96 15.68
N GLY A 405 -15.95 17.26 15.72
CA GLY A 405 -16.95 17.27 14.64
C GLY A 405 -16.62 16.38 13.43
N THR A 406 -15.47 15.69 13.43
CA THR A 406 -15.12 14.72 12.39
C THR A 406 -15.64 13.33 12.77
N LYS A 407 -16.54 12.77 11.97
CA LYS A 407 -17.09 11.41 12.14
C LYS A 407 -15.94 10.38 12.04
N SER A 408 -15.80 9.51 13.04
CA SER A 408 -14.92 8.33 12.92
C SER A 408 -15.58 7.27 12.05
N TYR A 409 -14.79 6.69 11.15
CA TYR A 409 -15.21 5.57 10.28
C TYR A 409 -14.56 4.26 10.73
N SER A 410 -14.18 4.17 12.01
CA SER A 410 -13.59 2.96 12.58
C SER A 410 -14.60 2.17 13.43
N LYS A 411 -15.74 2.77 13.82
CA LYS A 411 -16.76 2.12 14.67
C LYS A 411 -17.42 0.91 13.98
N ASP A 412 -17.79 1.04 12.71
CA ASP A 412 -18.48 -0.03 11.96
C ASP A 412 -17.58 -1.25 11.73
N ARG A 413 -16.24 -1.06 11.69
CA ARG A 413 -15.26 -2.15 11.62
C ARG A 413 -15.44 -3.17 12.75
N TYR A 414 -15.85 -2.71 13.93
CA TYR A 414 -16.05 -3.50 15.15
C TYR A 414 -17.54 -3.60 15.53
N PHE A 415 -18.45 -3.41 14.57
CA PHE A 415 -19.90 -3.56 14.76
C PHE A 415 -20.50 -2.62 15.82
N GLN A 416 -19.90 -1.44 16.01
CA GLN A 416 -20.30 -0.45 17.02
C GLN A 416 -20.83 0.86 16.41
N GLU A 417 -21.34 0.82 15.17
CA GLU A 417 -21.86 2.02 14.48
C GLU A 417 -23.04 2.66 15.22
N GLU A 418 -23.88 1.85 15.86
CA GLU A 418 -25.06 2.32 16.60
C GLU A 418 -24.76 2.82 18.03
N VAL A 419 -23.51 2.68 18.51
CA VAL A 419 -23.12 3.11 19.86
C VAL A 419 -23.04 4.64 19.92
N LYS A 420 -24.05 5.24 20.57
CA LYS A 420 -24.26 6.69 20.62
C LYS A 420 -23.31 7.43 21.54
N SER A 421 -22.82 6.77 22.60
CA SER A 421 -22.00 7.40 23.63
C SER A 421 -20.61 6.79 23.67
N ASP A 422 -19.58 7.64 23.68
CA ASP A 422 -18.19 7.19 23.56
C ASP A 422 -17.68 6.43 24.80
N ASP A 423 -18.32 6.60 25.96
CA ASP A 423 -18.07 5.84 27.20
C ASP A 423 -18.63 4.41 27.15
N GLN A 424 -19.50 4.11 26.20
CA GLN A 424 -20.07 2.77 25.99
C GLN A 424 -19.31 1.97 24.91
N LEU A 425 -18.28 2.55 24.31
CA LEU A 425 -17.45 1.88 23.31
C LEU A 425 -16.60 0.77 23.95
N ILE A 426 -16.63 -0.41 23.34
CA ILE A 426 -15.81 -1.56 23.70
C ILE A 426 -14.57 -1.57 22.81
N ALA A 427 -13.42 -1.20 23.38
CA ALA A 427 -12.18 -1.09 22.61
C ALA A 427 -11.52 -2.46 22.36
N GLU A 428 -11.30 -2.77 21.08
CA GLU A 428 -10.53 -3.93 20.61
C GLU A 428 -9.12 -3.56 20.16
N GLY A 429 -8.64 -2.39 20.56
CA GLY A 429 -7.26 -1.95 20.36
C GLY A 429 -6.80 -0.93 21.38
N ILE A 430 -5.50 -0.67 21.37
CA ILE A 430 -4.82 0.28 22.27
C ILE A 430 -4.09 1.36 21.48
N GLU A 431 -3.65 2.39 22.19
CA GLU A 431 -2.77 3.45 21.69
C GLU A 431 -1.39 3.29 22.33
N GLY A 432 -0.37 3.66 21.58
CA GLY A 432 1.00 3.63 22.05
C GLY A 432 1.91 4.42 21.14
N GLN A 433 3.18 4.08 21.21
CA GLN A 433 4.22 4.71 20.41
C GLN A 433 5.22 3.68 19.94
N VAL A 434 5.83 3.96 18.78
CA VAL A 434 6.90 3.15 18.21
C VAL A 434 8.15 4.01 18.05
N PRO A 435 9.37 3.45 18.16
CA PRO A 435 10.59 4.20 17.89
C PRO A 435 10.56 4.80 16.47
N TYR A 436 11.12 5.99 16.32
CA TYR A 436 11.36 6.57 15.00
C TYR A 436 12.39 5.72 14.24
N ARG A 437 12.09 5.37 12.99
CA ARG A 437 12.91 4.44 12.17
C ARG A 437 13.58 5.11 10.97
N GLY A 438 13.45 6.42 10.81
CA GLY A 438 13.99 7.14 9.65
C GLY A 438 13.15 6.97 8.39
N PRO A 439 13.73 7.20 7.20
CA PRO A 439 13.03 7.07 5.93
C PRO A 439 12.59 5.63 5.63
N LEU A 440 11.41 5.46 5.05
CA LEU A 440 10.85 4.15 4.69
C LEU A 440 11.81 3.29 3.86
N ALA A 441 12.52 3.90 2.91
CA ALA A 441 13.44 3.20 2.02
C ALA A 441 14.50 2.37 2.79
N SER A 442 15.03 2.92 3.88
CA SER A 442 16.00 2.22 4.74
C SER A 442 15.37 1.02 5.46
N VAL A 443 14.13 1.18 5.95
CA VAL A 443 13.40 0.11 6.63
C VAL A 443 13.05 -1.01 5.65
N VAL A 444 12.50 -0.67 4.47
CA VAL A 444 12.17 -1.64 3.43
C VAL A 444 13.41 -2.39 2.94
N HIS A 445 14.55 -1.70 2.78
CA HIS A 445 15.81 -2.33 2.42
C HIS A 445 16.20 -3.46 3.40
N GLN A 446 16.07 -3.22 4.71
CA GLN A 446 16.36 -4.24 5.73
C GLN A 446 15.35 -5.39 5.72
N LEU A 447 14.06 -5.09 5.56
CA LEU A 447 13.01 -6.11 5.50
C LEU A 447 13.18 -7.04 4.29
N ILE A 448 13.42 -6.46 3.12
CA ILE A 448 13.62 -7.23 1.88
C ILE A 448 14.98 -7.91 1.84
N GLY A 449 16.02 -7.29 2.41
CA GLY A 449 17.32 -7.95 2.58
C GLY A 449 17.20 -9.24 3.42
N GLY A 450 16.48 -9.19 4.55
CA GLY A 450 16.23 -10.37 5.38
C GLY A 450 15.35 -11.43 4.69
N LEU A 451 14.38 -11.00 3.88
CA LEU A 451 13.61 -11.92 3.05
C LEU A 451 14.49 -12.62 2.01
N LYS A 452 15.33 -11.88 1.28
CA LYS A 452 16.26 -12.45 0.29
C LYS A 452 17.24 -13.45 0.93
N GLN A 453 17.74 -13.14 2.12
CA GLN A 453 18.56 -14.10 2.89
C GLN A 453 17.77 -15.38 3.21
N SER A 454 16.52 -15.25 3.64
CA SER A 454 15.66 -16.41 3.94
C SER A 454 15.36 -17.24 2.69
N MET A 455 15.09 -16.59 1.55
CA MET A 455 14.88 -17.22 0.25
C MET A 455 16.12 -18.01 -0.19
N PHE A 456 17.32 -17.44 -0.02
CA PHE A 456 18.58 -18.13 -0.23
C PHE A 456 18.71 -19.37 0.65
N TYR A 457 18.50 -19.25 1.97
CA TYR A 457 18.61 -20.40 2.90
C TYR A 457 17.59 -21.50 2.62
N VAL A 458 16.38 -21.16 2.19
CA VAL A 458 15.35 -22.14 1.79
C VAL A 458 15.64 -22.75 0.42
N GLY A 459 16.34 -22.02 -0.45
CA GLY A 459 16.58 -22.40 -1.84
C GLY A 459 15.49 -21.92 -2.82
N GLY A 460 14.59 -21.02 -2.45
CA GLY A 460 13.58 -20.50 -3.40
C GLY A 460 14.07 -19.25 -4.13
N ARG A 461 14.12 -19.25 -5.48
CA ARG A 461 14.49 -18.05 -6.26
C ARG A 461 13.35 -17.05 -6.38
N THR A 462 12.11 -17.53 -6.34
CA THR A 462 10.88 -16.74 -6.44
C THR A 462 9.96 -16.99 -5.24
N VAL A 463 8.99 -16.12 -5.00
CA VAL A 463 7.99 -16.33 -3.92
C VAL A 463 7.24 -17.67 -4.08
N PRO A 464 6.78 -18.09 -5.30
CA PRO A 464 6.23 -19.42 -5.51
C PRO A 464 7.18 -20.56 -5.15
N GLU A 465 8.44 -20.51 -5.57
CA GLU A 465 9.43 -21.54 -5.21
C GLU A 465 9.68 -21.59 -3.70
N MET A 466 9.72 -20.43 -3.03
CA MET A 466 9.87 -20.36 -1.59
C MET A 466 8.71 -21.06 -0.87
N LYS A 467 7.47 -20.86 -1.35
CA LYS A 467 6.26 -21.54 -0.82
C LYS A 467 6.32 -23.05 -0.99
N GLU A 468 6.76 -23.51 -2.16
CA GLU A 468 6.82 -24.93 -2.50
C GLU A 468 7.93 -25.65 -1.70
N ARG A 469 9.11 -25.04 -1.61
CA ARG A 469 10.30 -25.65 -1.02
C ARG A 469 10.38 -25.46 0.49
N GLY A 470 9.78 -24.40 1.02
CA GLY A 470 9.86 -24.03 2.42
C GLY A 470 9.23 -25.07 3.33
N ARG A 471 9.93 -25.41 4.42
CA ARG A 471 9.45 -26.33 5.45
C ARG A 471 9.67 -25.74 6.82
N PHE A 472 8.73 -25.98 7.73
CA PHE A 472 8.85 -25.56 9.12
C PHE A 472 9.43 -26.67 10.00
N VAL A 473 10.14 -26.25 11.04
CA VAL A 473 10.33 -27.02 12.27
C VAL A 473 9.63 -26.28 13.40
N ARG A 474 8.88 -27.03 14.23
CA ARG A 474 8.26 -26.49 15.44
C ARG A 474 9.30 -26.41 16.55
N ILE A 475 9.31 -25.32 17.28
CA ILE A 475 10.24 -25.09 18.39
C ILE A 475 9.48 -24.95 19.71
N THR A 476 10.20 -25.14 20.81
CA THR A 476 9.71 -24.85 22.16
C THR A 476 10.10 -23.42 22.54
N SER A 477 9.60 -22.92 23.67
CA SER A 477 10.03 -21.62 24.21
C SER A 477 11.54 -21.55 24.49
N ALA A 478 12.19 -22.69 24.78
CA ALA A 478 13.64 -22.75 24.91
C ALA A 478 14.33 -22.55 23.56
N GLY A 479 13.80 -23.14 22.48
CA GLY A 479 14.29 -22.91 21.12
C GLY A 479 14.12 -21.46 20.67
N LEU A 480 13.04 -20.79 21.08
CA LEU A 480 12.87 -19.35 20.82
C LEU A 480 13.93 -18.53 21.55
N LYS A 481 14.17 -18.83 22.83
CA LYS A 481 15.23 -18.16 23.61
C LYS A 481 16.61 -18.35 22.98
N GLU A 482 16.90 -19.55 22.46
CA GLU A 482 18.14 -19.85 21.71
C GLU A 482 18.23 -19.07 20.40
N SER A 483 17.10 -18.89 19.70
CA SER A 483 17.05 -18.20 18.40
C SER A 483 17.42 -16.71 18.49
N HIS A 484 17.14 -16.07 19.63
CA HIS A 484 17.56 -14.70 19.89
C HIS A 484 18.99 -14.66 20.46
N PRO A 485 19.79 -13.60 20.23
CA PRO A 485 21.03 -13.38 20.96
C PRO A 485 20.83 -13.51 22.48
N HIS A 486 21.59 -14.40 23.09
CA HIS A 486 21.52 -14.76 24.50
C HIS A 486 22.92 -14.81 25.12
N ASP A 487 22.97 -14.76 26.46
CA ASP A 487 24.19 -14.83 27.28
C ASP A 487 25.26 -13.76 27.00
N ILE A 488 24.83 -12.60 26.49
CA ILE A 488 25.67 -11.42 26.23
C ILE A 488 24.94 -10.11 26.56
N GLN A 489 25.70 -9.04 26.82
CA GLN A 489 25.18 -7.68 26.92
C GLN A 489 25.32 -6.96 25.58
N MET A 490 24.21 -6.52 25.00
CA MET A 490 24.20 -5.81 23.72
C MET A 490 24.77 -4.40 23.89
N THR A 491 25.84 -4.08 23.15
CA THR A 491 26.47 -2.75 23.16
C THR A 491 25.96 -1.85 22.04
N THR A 492 25.48 -2.43 20.94
CA THR A 492 24.94 -1.72 19.78
C THR A 492 23.84 -2.55 19.14
N GLU A 493 22.71 -1.91 18.84
CA GLU A 493 21.59 -2.56 18.13
C GLU A 493 21.81 -2.50 16.60
N ALA A 494 21.42 -3.57 15.91
CA ALA A 494 21.41 -3.59 14.46
C ALA A 494 20.09 -3.00 13.92
N PRO A 495 20.07 -2.34 12.74
CA PRO A 495 18.84 -1.75 12.19
C PRO A 495 17.67 -2.73 12.03
N ASN A 496 17.97 -4.01 11.83
CA ASN A 496 17.03 -5.11 11.63
C ASN A 496 16.69 -5.90 12.90
N TYR A 497 17.30 -5.57 14.05
CA TYR A 497 17.09 -6.32 15.28
C TYR A 497 17.15 -5.43 16.52
N SER A 498 16.03 -5.39 17.25
CA SER A 498 15.91 -4.80 18.59
C SER A 498 15.15 -5.77 19.49
N ARG A 499 15.58 -5.93 20.74
CA ARG A 499 14.82 -6.69 21.73
C ARG A 499 13.90 -5.75 22.49
N LYS A 500 12.62 -6.08 22.59
CA LYS A 500 11.78 -5.46 23.63
C LYS A 500 12.24 -6.01 24.96
N VAL A 501 12.82 -5.15 25.80
CA VAL A 501 13.11 -5.45 27.20
C VAL A 501 11.79 -5.53 27.96
#